data_AF-A0A9P7GP73-F1
#
_entry.id   AF-A0A9P7GP73-F1
#
_cell.length_a   1.000
_cell.length_b   1.000
_cell.length_c   1.000
_cell.angle_alpha   90.00
_cell.angle_beta   90.00
_cell.angle_gamma   90.00
#
_symmetry.space_group_name_H-M   'P 1'
#
loop_
_entity.id
_entity.type
_entity.pdbx_description
1 polymer ?
#
loop_
_entity_poly.entity_id
_entity_poly.type
_entity_poly.pdbx_seq_one_letter_code
_entity_poly.pdbx_strand_id
1 'polypeptide(L)'
;MPDTYLIRNVLGDTVMDLKQGLVANQTPITGWHANGGKNQLWVIRKARDGHNYKIQNLESGTFVDLFNGQVVLEPPLCRLD
;
A
#
# COMPACT_ATOMS: atom_id res chain seq x y z
N MET A 1 16.38 4.40 -7.41
CA MET A 1 15.53 4.14 -8.59
C MET A 1 14.50 5.26 -8.64
N PRO A 2 14.30 5.94 -9.79
CA PRO A 2 13.28 6.97 -9.89
C PRO A 2 11.89 6.39 -9.61
N ASP A 3 11.02 7.21 -9.04
CA ASP A 3 9.65 6.87 -8.63
C ASP A 3 9.53 5.85 -7.49
N THR A 4 10.58 5.59 -6.73
CA THR A 4 10.56 4.70 -5.56
C THR A 4 10.44 5.50 -4.27
N TYR A 5 9.49 5.11 -3.42
CA TYR A 5 9.15 5.82 -2.19
C TYR A 5 9.02 4.85 -1.00
N LEU A 6 9.27 5.38 0.20
CA LEU A 6 8.72 4.86 1.44
C LEU A 6 7.39 5.58 1.69
N ILE A 7 6.33 4.84 2.02
CA ILE A 7 5.02 5.41 2.36
C ILE A 7 4.87 5.32 3.88
N ARG A 8 5.00 6.45 4.58
CA ARG A 8 4.98 6.53 6.05
C ARG A 8 3.59 6.90 6.57
N ASN A 9 3.07 6.12 7.50
CA ASN A 9 1.99 6.55 8.38
C ASN A 9 2.59 7.44 9.48
N VAL A 10 2.25 8.73 9.48
CA VAL A 10 2.83 9.72 10.39
C VAL A 10 2.40 9.50 11.85
N LEU A 11 1.15 9.09 12.10
CA LEU A 11 0.63 8.91 13.46
C LEU A 11 1.14 7.60 14.09
N GLY A 12 1.17 6.53 13.30
CA GLY A 12 1.56 5.20 13.77
C GLY A 12 3.07 4.92 13.73
N ASP A 13 3.88 5.87 13.26
CA ASP A 13 5.33 5.74 13.04
C ASP A 13 5.76 4.42 12.36
N THR A 14 4.98 4.03 11.36
CA THR A 14 5.20 2.81 10.57
C THR A 14 5.25 3.14 9.08
N VAL A 15 5.80 2.22 8.29
CA VAL A 15 5.80 2.29 6.83
C VAL A 15 4.95 1.16 6.25
N MET A 16 4.43 1.41 5.04
CA MET A 16 3.71 0.40 4.26
C MET A 16 4.65 -0.76 3.93
N ASP A 17 4.27 -1.97 4.31
CA ASP A 17 5.10 -3.17 4.28
C ASP A 17 4.31 -4.32 3.62
N LEU A 18 4.87 -4.89 2.55
CA LEU A 18 4.38 -6.16 1.98
C LEU A 18 4.84 -7.29 2.89
N LYS A 19 3.90 -7.96 3.56
CA LYS A 19 4.21 -8.93 4.62
C LYS A 19 5.22 -9.97 4.16
N GLN A 20 6.39 -9.99 4.80
CA GLN A 20 7.53 -10.88 4.51
C GLN A 20 8.04 -10.82 3.06
N GLY A 21 7.63 -9.83 2.26
CA GLY A 21 7.96 -9.73 0.84
C GLY A 21 7.35 -10.84 -0.04
N LEU A 22 6.30 -11.53 0.42
CA LEU A 22 5.72 -12.65 -0.32
C LEU A 22 4.98 -12.17 -1.57
N VAL A 23 5.07 -12.98 -2.63
CA VAL A 23 4.50 -12.67 -3.96
C VAL A 23 3.10 -13.25 -4.17
N ALA A 24 2.60 -14.04 -3.22
CA ALA A 24 1.30 -14.68 -3.33
C ALA A 24 0.18 -13.63 -3.37
N ASN A 25 -0.86 -13.87 -4.17
CA ASN A 25 -2.06 -13.04 -4.17
C ASN A 25 -2.63 -12.96 -2.75
N GLN A 26 -3.18 -11.79 -2.41
CA GLN A 26 -3.73 -11.48 -1.07
C GLN A 26 -2.69 -11.52 0.06
N THR A 27 -1.38 -11.53 -0.25
CA THR A 27 -0.35 -11.24 0.77
C THR A 27 -0.68 -9.89 1.42
N PRO A 28 -0.85 -9.84 2.76
CA PRO A 28 -1.26 -8.61 3.42
C PRO A 28 -0.26 -7.49 3.22
N ILE A 29 -0.78 -6.27 3.06
CA ILE A 29 0.00 -5.05 3.22
C ILE A 29 -0.34 -4.45 4.57
N THR A 30 0.70 -4.24 5.39
CA THR A 30 0.57 -3.83 6.79
C THR A 30 1.41 -2.60 7.08
N GLY A 31 1.19 -1.97 8.24
CA GLY A 31 2.15 -1.02 8.80
C GLY A 31 3.22 -1.76 9.60
N TRP A 32 4.50 -1.51 9.32
CA TRP A 32 5.62 -2.08 10.07
C TRP A 32 6.71 -1.05 10.35
N HIS A 33 7.56 -1.29 11.34
CA HIS A 33 8.69 -0.40 11.61
C HIS A 33 9.63 -0.39 10.40
N ALA A 34 10.14 0.80 10.06
CA ALA A 34 11.08 0.94 8.96
C ALA A 34 12.36 0.13 9.26
N ASN A 35 12.75 -0.74 8.34
CA ASN A 35 13.94 -1.59 8.49
C ASN A 35 14.84 -1.61 7.23
N GLY A 36 14.50 -0.82 6.21
CA GLY A 36 15.25 -0.73 4.96
C GLY A 36 15.02 -1.92 4.00
N GLY A 37 14.13 -2.84 4.36
CA GLY A 37 13.73 -3.96 3.52
C GLY A 37 13.04 -3.49 2.24
N LYS A 38 13.31 -4.17 1.11
CA LYS A 38 12.69 -3.82 -0.17
C LYS A 38 11.18 -4.11 -0.21
N ASN A 39 10.68 -4.93 0.70
CA ASN A 39 9.25 -5.10 0.94
C ASN A 39 8.57 -3.82 1.47
N GLN A 40 9.35 -2.79 1.82
CA GLN A 40 8.88 -1.45 2.24
C GLN A 40 9.06 -0.39 1.15
N LEU A 41 9.64 -0.73 0.00
CA LEU A 41 9.89 0.19 -1.11
C LEU A 41 8.83 0.04 -2.18
N TRP A 42 8.22 1.17 -2.56
CA TRP A 42 7.08 1.20 -3.47
C TRP A 42 7.34 2.08 -4.67
N VAL A 43 7.20 1.52 -5.87
CA VAL A 43 7.21 2.26 -7.13
C VAL A 43 5.82 2.82 -7.39
N ILE A 44 5.70 4.15 -7.47
CA ILE A 44 4.41 4.83 -7.71
C ILE A 44 4.44 5.51 -9.06
N ARG A 45 3.65 5.01 -10.02
CA ARG A 45 3.63 5.52 -11.40
C ARG A 45 2.22 5.71 -11.91
N LYS A 46 2.06 6.70 -12.78
CA LYS A 46 0.79 6.95 -13.47
C LYS A 46 0.43 5.75 -14.36
N ALA A 47 -0.84 5.37 -14.37
CA ALA A 47 -1.37 4.37 -15.28
C ALA A 47 -1.37 4.89 -16.72
N ARG A 48 -1.45 3.98 -17.69
CA ARG A 48 -1.40 4.33 -19.13
C ARG A 48 -2.51 5.28 -19.57
N ASP A 49 -3.66 5.22 -18.89
CA ASP A 49 -4.81 6.10 -19.13
C ASP A 49 -4.59 7.53 -18.63
N GLY A 50 -3.54 7.79 -17.84
CA GLY A 50 -3.24 9.10 -17.29
C GLY A 50 -4.18 9.56 -16.17
N HIS A 51 -5.15 8.75 -15.76
CA HIS A 51 -6.15 9.13 -14.76
C HIS A 51 -5.84 8.57 -13.38
N ASN A 52 -5.18 7.41 -13.32
CA ASN A 52 -4.91 6.69 -12.08
C ASN A 52 -3.41 6.51 -11.83
N TYR A 53 -3.06 6.08 -10.62
CA TYR A 53 -1.70 5.63 -10.28
C TYR A 53 -1.72 4.15 -9.91
N LYS A 54 -0.60 3.48 -10.15
CA LYS A 54 -0.30 2.14 -9.64
C LYS A 54 0.77 2.24 -8.58
N ILE A 55 0.61 1.45 -7.53
CA ILE A 55 1.59 1.29 -6.46
C ILE A 55 2.10 -0.15 -6.53
N GLN A 56 3.37 -0.32 -6.85
CA GLN A 56 4.02 -1.61 -7.07
C GLN A 56 5.10 -1.81 -6.03
N ASN A 57 5.17 -2.98 -5.38
CA ASN A 57 6.34 -3.27 -4.55
C ASN A 57 7.59 -3.43 -5.42
N LEU A 58 8.70 -2.85 -4.98
CA LEU A 58 9.93 -2.80 -5.76
C LEU A 58 10.53 -4.18 -6.05
N GLU A 59 10.48 -5.11 -5.08
CA GLU A 59 11.15 -6.41 -5.19
C GLU A 59 10.24 -7.47 -5.80
N SER A 60 9.00 -7.59 -5.31
CA SER A 60 8.08 -8.64 -5.77
C SER A 60 7.47 -8.32 -7.14
N GLY A 61 7.42 -7.03 -7.51
CA GLY A 61 6.69 -6.56 -8.67
C GLY A 61 5.16 -6.67 -8.55
N THR A 62 4.63 -7.10 -7.39
CA THR A 62 3.18 -7.16 -7.13
C THR A 62 2.60 -5.77 -6.85
N PHE A 63 1.28 -5.62 -6.98
CA PHE A 63 0.59 -4.35 -6.85
C PHE A 63 -0.33 -4.31 -5.64
N VAL A 64 -0.52 -3.10 -5.10
CA VAL A 64 -1.55 -2.83 -4.10
C VAL A 64 -2.92 -3.01 -4.75
N ASP A 65 -3.79 -3.78 -4.08
CA ASP A 65 -5.10 -4.14 -4.60
C ASP A 65 -6.16 -3.95 -3.50
N LEU A 66 -7.27 -3.29 -3.86
CA LEU A 66 -8.48 -3.33 -3.06
C LEU A 66 -9.20 -4.63 -3.39
N PHE A 67 -9.03 -5.64 -2.54
CA PHE A 67 -9.55 -6.98 -2.79
C PHE A 67 -11.06 -6.95 -3.12
N ASN A 68 -11.42 -7.55 -4.25
CA ASN A 68 -12.78 -7.59 -4.81
C ASN A 68 -13.42 -6.21 -5.10
N GLY A 69 -12.68 -5.10 -4.99
CA GLY A 69 -13.22 -3.75 -5.20
C GLY A 69 -14.42 -3.42 -4.31
N GLN A 70 -14.52 -4.07 -3.15
CA GLN A 70 -15.71 -3.97 -2.31
C GLN A 70 -15.85 -2.57 -1.72
N VAL A 71 -17.02 -1.97 -1.96
CA VAL A 71 -17.45 -0.76 -1.28
C VAL A 71 -18.24 -1.18 -0.05
N VAL A 72 -17.62 -1.09 1.12
CA VAL A 72 -18.35 -1.23 2.40
C VAL A 72 -18.89 0.15 2.75
N LEU A 73 -20.22 0.31 2.69
CA LEU A 73 -20.88 1.51 3.19
C LEU A 73 -20.92 1.40 4.71
N GLU A 74 -20.01 2.10 5.41
CA GLU A 74 -20.20 2.27 6.84
C GLU A 74 -21.44 3.15 7.08
N PRO A 75 -22.38 2.75 7.97
CA PRO A 75 -23.43 3.67 8.39
C PRO A 75 -22.77 4.93 8.97
N PRO A 76 -23.38 6.12 8.80
CA PRO A 76 -22.79 7.35 9.30
C PRO A 76 -22.48 7.18 10.79
N LEU A 77 -21.23 7.46 11.16
CA LEU A 77 -20.84 7.54 12.57
C LEU A 77 -21.82 8.50 13.24
N CYS A 78 -22.66 7.99 14.14
CA CYS A 78 -23.39 8.85 15.06
C CYS A 78 -22.31 9.65 15.80
N ARG A 79 -22.17 10.92 15.43
CA ARG A 79 -21.41 11.88 16.21
C ARG A 79 -22.08 11.90 17.58
N LEU A 80 -21.40 11.41 18.60
CA LEU A 80 -21.75 11.74 19.97
C LEU A 80 -21.62 13.26 20.07
N ASP A 81 -22.77 13.91 20.23
CA ASP A 81 -22.91 15.22 20.85
C ASP A 81 -22.29 15.25 22.26
#